data_AF-A0A8T4KL00-F1
#
_entry.id   AF-A0A8T4KL00-F1
#
_cell.length_a   1.000
_cell.length_b   1.000
_cell.length_c   1.000
_cell.angle_alpha   90.00
_cell.angle_beta   90.00
_cell.angle_gamma   90.00
#
_symmetry.space_group_name_H-M   'P 1'
#
loop_
_entity.id
_entity.type
_entity.pdbx_description
1 polymer ?
#
loop_
_entity_poly.entity_id
_entity_poly.type
_entity_poly.pdbx_seq_one_letter_code
_entity_poly.pdbx_strand_id
1 'polypeptide(L)'
;MRIVYFILGFILFSLFLLFSAGFIDLNVFSFLAFISIVASIIFKDRKNIKFTAGILLMRRTKRFRDTIDSIAQRHKTFWSAFGTIGVAVAIIVMLLGSFLLIDQSIKIATGVLKDGARLILPGPAASLDVPGVLFVPWWIWIIAIAFVIVPHETMHGIMCRIDKVRIKSVGWILLLVLPGAFVEPDEKQLEKQSRKTKMRV
;
A
#
# COMPACT_ATOMS: atom_id res chain seq x y z
N MET A 1 -29.55 8.73 3.31
CA MET A 1 -28.68 8.51 2.11
C MET A 1 -28.69 9.71 1.17
N ARG A 2 -29.85 10.26 0.78
CA ARG A 2 -29.96 11.43 -0.11
C ARG A 2 -29.16 12.68 0.35
N ILE A 3 -29.16 12.97 1.65
CA ILE A 3 -28.44 14.15 2.21
C ILE A 3 -26.92 14.08 2.02
N VAL A 4 -26.31 12.90 2.17
CA VAL A 4 -24.84 12.75 2.02
C VAL A 4 -24.43 12.92 0.55
N TYR A 5 -25.20 12.38 -0.39
CA TYR A 5 -24.95 12.59 -1.82
C TYR A 5 -25.18 14.04 -2.24
N PHE A 6 -26.15 14.73 -1.61
CA PHE A 6 -26.38 16.15 -1.83
C PHE A 6 -25.23 17.03 -1.32
N ILE A 7 -24.75 16.77 -0.10
CA ILE A 7 -23.59 17.48 0.48
C ILE A 7 -22.32 17.21 -0.34
N LEU A 8 -22.07 15.96 -0.70
CA LEU A 8 -20.92 15.60 -1.54
C LEU A 8 -21.01 16.24 -2.93
N GLY A 9 -22.20 16.26 -3.53
CA GLY A 9 -22.46 16.93 -4.81
C GLY A 9 -22.25 18.43 -4.74
N PHE A 10 -22.67 19.08 -3.65
CA PHE A 10 -22.45 20.50 -3.42
C PHE A 10 -20.96 20.83 -3.23
N ILE A 11 -20.23 20.01 -2.48
CA ILE A 11 -18.77 20.15 -2.30
C ILE A 11 -18.04 20.00 -3.65
N LEU A 12 -18.38 18.98 -4.43
CA LEU A 12 -17.79 18.74 -5.75
C LEU A 12 -18.10 19.88 -6.73
N PHE A 13 -19.31 20.42 -6.69
CA PHE A 13 -19.73 21.55 -7.53
C PHE A 13 -19.00 22.85 -7.13
N SER A 14 -18.88 23.12 -5.84
CA SER A 14 -18.11 24.27 -5.33
C SER A 14 -16.62 24.18 -5.71
N LEU A 15 -16.04 22.98 -5.60
CA LEU A 15 -14.67 22.70 -6.05
C LEU A 15 -14.47 22.90 -7.55
N PHE A 16 -15.45 22.48 -8.35
CA PHE A 16 -15.45 22.70 -9.80
C PHE A 16 -15.51 24.19 -10.16
N LEU A 17 -16.33 24.98 -9.46
CA LEU A 17 -16.39 26.43 -9.66
C LEU A 17 -15.06 27.11 -9.31
N LEU A 18 -14.42 26.72 -8.19
CA LEU A 18 -13.11 27.26 -7.80
C LEU A 18 -12.01 26.90 -8.80
N PHE A 19 -12.02 25.69 -9.35
CA PHE A 19 -11.12 25.28 -10.44
C PHE A 19 -11.40 26.08 -11.72
N SER A 20 -12.67 26.19 -12.14
CA SER A 20 -13.05 26.92 -13.36
C SER A 20 -12.74 28.41 -13.28
N ALA A 21 -12.73 28.98 -12.08
CA ALA A 21 -12.35 30.37 -11.83
C ALA A 21 -10.84 30.58 -11.66
N GLY A 22 -10.03 29.52 -11.80
CA GLY A 22 -8.56 29.59 -11.77
C GLY A 22 -7.96 29.73 -10.36
N PHE A 23 -8.75 29.55 -9.29
CA PHE A 23 -8.25 29.64 -7.91
C PHE A 23 -7.52 28.37 -7.46
N ILE A 24 -7.71 27.25 -8.15
CA ILE A 24 -7.18 25.94 -7.78
C ILE A 24 -6.50 25.29 -8.99
N ASP A 25 -5.27 24.80 -8.80
CA ASP A 25 -4.55 24.06 -9.83
C ASP A 25 -5.13 22.65 -10.07
N LEU A 26 -4.89 22.10 -11.27
CA LEU A 26 -5.34 20.76 -11.66
C LEU A 26 -4.89 19.66 -10.67
N ASN A 27 -3.70 19.79 -10.08
CA ASN A 27 -3.19 18.84 -9.09
C ASN A 27 -4.03 18.82 -7.81
N VAL A 28 -4.43 19.99 -7.31
CA VAL A 28 -5.26 20.12 -6.12
C VAL A 28 -6.69 19.66 -6.42
N PHE A 29 -7.24 20.05 -7.58
CA PHE A 29 -8.57 19.59 -8.00
C PHE A 29 -8.66 18.07 -8.12
N SER A 30 -7.70 17.44 -8.83
CA SER A 30 -7.65 15.99 -9.01
C SER A 30 -7.39 15.23 -7.70
N PHE A 31 -6.59 15.78 -6.79
CA PHE A 31 -6.41 15.24 -5.45
C PHE A 31 -7.71 15.24 -4.64
N LEU A 32 -8.43 16.37 -4.62
CA LEU A 32 -9.71 16.47 -3.90
C LEU A 32 -10.79 15.59 -4.52
N ALA A 33 -10.82 15.45 -5.85
CA ALA A 33 -11.67 14.50 -6.54
C ALA A 33 -11.34 13.05 -6.12
N PHE A 34 -10.05 12.68 -6.08
CA PHE A 34 -9.61 11.37 -5.63
C PHE A 34 -10.05 11.08 -4.18
N ILE A 35 -9.80 12.00 -3.25
CA ILE A 35 -10.24 11.86 -1.85
C ILE A 35 -11.76 11.71 -1.75
N SER A 36 -12.52 12.48 -2.54
CA SER A 36 -14.00 12.40 -2.57
C SER A 36 -14.49 11.04 -3.09
N ILE A 37 -13.81 10.47 -4.09
CA ILE A 37 -14.11 9.13 -4.62
C ILE A 37 -13.82 8.07 -3.57
N VAL A 38 -12.65 8.12 -2.94
CA VAL A 38 -12.27 7.17 -1.88
C VAL A 38 -13.26 7.25 -0.71
N ALA A 39 -13.58 8.46 -0.25
CA ALA A 39 -14.57 8.68 0.80
C ALA A 39 -15.95 8.13 0.41
N SER A 40 -16.37 8.30 -0.84
CA SER A 40 -17.64 7.75 -1.35
C SER A 40 -17.66 6.23 -1.37
N ILE A 41 -16.55 5.59 -1.77
CA ILE A 41 -16.40 4.13 -1.75
C ILE A 41 -16.50 3.63 -0.31
N ILE A 42 -15.78 4.27 0.63
CA ILE A 42 -15.81 3.92 2.04
C ILE A 42 -17.22 4.08 2.61
N PHE A 43 -17.90 5.18 2.31
CA PHE A 43 -19.24 5.45 2.82
C PHE A 43 -20.29 4.46 2.28
N LYS A 44 -20.16 4.06 1.00
CA LYS A 44 -21.03 3.07 0.36
C LYS A 44 -20.80 1.67 0.92
N ASP A 45 -19.55 1.31 1.17
CA ASP A 45 -19.15 -0.03 1.63
C ASP A 45 -18.95 -0.14 3.14
N ARG A 46 -19.36 0.88 3.91
CA ARG A 46 -19.21 0.98 5.37
C ARG A 46 -19.65 -0.24 6.16
N LYS A 47 -20.58 -1.05 5.64
CA LYS A 47 -21.07 -2.28 6.30
C LYS A 47 -20.05 -3.42 6.26
N ASN A 48 -19.15 -3.41 5.27
CA ASN A 48 -18.11 -4.43 5.07
C ASN A 48 -16.73 -3.95 5.53
N ILE A 49 -16.60 -2.67 5.90
CA ILE A 49 -15.37 -2.07 6.39
C ILE A 49 -15.37 -2.16 7.91
N LYS A 50 -14.32 -2.76 8.47
CA LYS A 50 -14.10 -2.80 9.91
C LYS A 50 -13.07 -1.75 10.27
N PHE A 51 -13.38 -0.96 11.29
CA PHE A 51 -12.41 -0.10 11.97
C PHE A 51 -11.64 -0.97 12.94
N THR A 52 -10.38 -1.25 12.60
CA THR A 52 -9.44 -1.91 13.50
C THR A 52 -8.57 -0.83 14.10
N ALA A 53 -8.32 -0.84 15.42
CA ALA A 53 -7.45 0.13 16.10
C ALA A 53 -7.78 1.63 15.81
N GLY A 54 -9.06 1.97 15.64
CA GLY A 54 -9.57 3.35 15.50
C GLY A 54 -9.32 4.03 14.16
N ILE A 55 -8.10 3.97 13.62
CA ILE A 55 -7.66 4.75 12.44
C ILE A 55 -7.55 3.87 11.18
N LEU A 56 -7.54 2.55 11.35
CA LEU A 56 -7.19 1.60 10.30
C LEU A 56 -8.47 0.96 9.73
N LEU A 57 -8.75 1.27 8.46
CA LEU A 57 -9.90 0.77 7.73
C LEU A 57 -9.50 -0.50 7.00
N MET A 58 -10.19 -1.61 7.27
CA MET A 58 -9.95 -2.87 6.58
C MET A 58 -11.21 -3.36 5.89
N ARG A 59 -11.08 -3.68 4.61
CA ARG A 59 -12.10 -4.42 3.87
C ARG A 59 -11.59 -5.80 3.53
N ARG A 60 -12.23 -6.82 4.10
CA ARG A 60 -11.97 -8.23 3.78
C ARG A 60 -12.87 -8.68 2.64
N THR A 61 -12.32 -9.42 1.69
CA THR A 61 -13.05 -10.07 0.61
C THR A 61 -12.51 -11.47 0.36
N LYS A 62 -13.33 -12.33 -0.24
CA LYS A 62 -12.95 -13.67 -0.69
C LYS A 62 -12.79 -13.76 -2.21
N ARG A 63 -13.27 -12.74 -2.95
CA ARG A 63 -13.41 -12.80 -4.42
C ARG A 63 -12.09 -12.95 -5.18
N PHE A 64 -11.01 -12.34 -4.71
CA PHE A 64 -9.71 -12.39 -5.39
C PHE A 64 -8.90 -13.67 -5.09
N ARG A 65 -9.40 -14.53 -4.20
CA ARG A 65 -8.70 -15.76 -3.82
C ARG A 65 -8.59 -16.73 -4.99
N ASP A 66 -9.64 -16.86 -5.79
CA ASP A 66 -9.69 -17.84 -6.89
C ASP A 66 -8.75 -17.44 -8.04
N THR A 67 -8.59 -16.13 -8.27
CA THR A 67 -7.59 -15.60 -9.22
C THR A 67 -6.17 -15.95 -8.78
N ILE A 68 -5.84 -15.72 -7.50
CA ILE A 68 -4.53 -16.08 -6.95
C ILE A 68 -4.30 -17.59 -7.06
N ASP A 69 -5.33 -18.40 -6.79
CA ASP A 69 -5.24 -19.85 -6.90
C ASP A 69 -4.96 -20.29 -8.34
N SER A 70 -5.69 -19.75 -9.31
CA SER A 70 -5.49 -20.04 -10.73
C SER A 70 -4.06 -19.68 -11.19
N ILE A 71 -3.57 -18.49 -10.81
CA ILE A 71 -2.20 -18.05 -11.14
C ILE A 71 -1.16 -18.98 -10.52
N ALA A 72 -1.33 -19.34 -9.24
CA ALA A 72 -0.41 -20.20 -8.52
C ALA A 72 -0.33 -21.61 -9.12
N GLN A 73 -1.47 -22.19 -9.51
CA GLN A 73 -1.51 -23.55 -10.07
C GLN A 73 -0.97 -23.62 -11.51
N ARG A 74 -1.15 -22.56 -12.32
CA ARG A 74 -0.78 -22.59 -13.75
C ARG A 74 0.72 -22.80 -13.99
N HIS A 75 1.57 -22.24 -13.13
CA HIS A 75 3.04 -22.36 -13.25
C HIS A 75 3.72 -22.59 -11.90
N LYS A 76 3.27 -23.62 -11.16
CA LYS A 76 3.73 -23.92 -9.79
C LYS A 76 5.26 -23.95 -9.63
N THR A 77 5.97 -24.61 -10.55
CA THR A 77 7.44 -24.74 -10.48
C THR A 77 8.14 -23.40 -10.64
N PHE A 78 7.70 -22.58 -11.60
CA PHE A 78 8.21 -21.22 -11.82
C PHE A 78 8.05 -20.37 -10.56
N TRP A 79 6.84 -20.33 -10.00
CA TRP A 79 6.57 -19.56 -8.79
C TRP A 79 7.36 -20.07 -7.59
N SER A 80 7.54 -21.39 -7.47
CA SER A 80 8.33 -21.97 -6.37
C SER A 80 9.81 -21.58 -6.44
N ALA A 81 10.38 -21.59 -7.63
CA ALA A 81 11.75 -21.12 -7.85
C ALA A 81 11.86 -19.62 -7.58
N PHE A 82 10.93 -18.83 -8.14
CA PHE A 82 10.88 -17.38 -7.96
C PHE A 82 10.80 -16.98 -6.47
N GLY A 83 9.92 -17.61 -5.68
CA GLY A 83 9.83 -17.34 -4.25
C GLY A 83 11.10 -17.73 -3.48
N THR A 84 11.78 -18.81 -3.87
CA THR A 84 13.04 -19.23 -3.22
C THR A 84 14.18 -18.26 -3.54
N ILE A 85 14.30 -17.83 -4.81
CA ILE A 85 15.26 -16.81 -5.23
C ILE A 85 14.96 -15.48 -4.53
N GLY A 86 13.67 -15.12 -4.43
CA GLY A 86 13.20 -13.93 -3.74
C GLY A 86 13.65 -13.88 -2.28
N VAL A 87 13.58 -15.01 -1.54
CA VAL A 87 14.10 -15.09 -0.16
C VAL A 87 15.61 -14.84 -0.11
N ALA A 88 16.39 -15.45 -1.02
CA ALA A 88 17.84 -15.23 -1.07
C ALA A 88 18.18 -13.75 -1.37
N VAL A 89 17.49 -13.15 -2.34
CA VAL A 89 17.64 -11.72 -2.67
C VAL A 89 17.23 -10.84 -1.49
N ALA A 90 16.13 -11.15 -0.81
CA ALA A 90 15.66 -10.40 0.35
C ALA A 90 16.70 -10.41 1.48
N ILE A 91 17.35 -11.56 1.76
CA ILE A 91 18.42 -11.65 2.75
C ILE A 91 19.61 -10.76 2.36
N ILE A 92 20.04 -10.80 1.08
CA ILE A 92 21.14 -9.97 0.59
C ILE A 92 20.81 -8.48 0.70
N VAL A 93 19.63 -8.07 0.24
CA VAL A 93 19.15 -6.67 0.30
C VAL A 93 18.98 -6.22 1.75
N MET A 94 18.54 -7.09 2.65
CA MET A 94 18.45 -6.79 4.08
C MET A 94 19.83 -6.52 4.69
N LEU A 95 20.84 -7.33 4.38
CA LEU A 95 22.20 -7.12 4.87
C LEU A 95 22.83 -5.84 4.29
N LEU A 96 22.71 -5.63 2.98
CA LEU A 96 23.22 -4.43 2.30
C LEU A 96 22.49 -3.17 2.79
N GLY A 97 21.16 -3.21 2.90
CA GLY A 97 20.36 -2.10 3.40
C GLY A 97 20.72 -1.75 4.84
N SER A 98 20.88 -2.75 5.71
CA SER A 98 21.30 -2.53 7.09
C SER A 98 22.70 -1.91 7.17
N PHE A 99 23.64 -2.39 6.35
CA PHE A 99 24.99 -1.81 6.25
C PHE A 99 24.94 -0.34 5.79
N LEU A 100 24.18 -0.03 4.73
CA LEU A 100 24.02 1.32 4.22
C LEU A 100 23.40 2.26 5.25
N LEU A 101 22.39 1.80 5.99
CA LEU A 101 21.76 2.57 7.05
C LEU A 101 22.75 2.90 8.17
N ILE A 102 23.57 1.93 8.58
CA ILE A 102 24.61 2.14 9.61
C ILE A 102 25.66 3.12 9.09
N ASP A 103 26.18 2.94 7.88
CA ASP A 103 27.18 3.83 7.27
C ASP A 103 26.66 5.28 7.16
N GLN A 104 25.44 5.47 6.67
CA GLN A 104 24.82 6.80 6.62
C GLN A 104 24.62 7.39 8.01
N SER A 105 24.20 6.59 8.99
CA SER A 105 24.03 7.06 10.36
C SER A 105 25.34 7.55 10.98
N ILE A 106 26.45 6.83 10.74
CA ILE A 106 27.79 7.24 11.21
C ILE A 106 28.25 8.53 10.52
N LYS A 107 28.03 8.66 9.21
CA LYS A 107 28.40 9.87 8.45
C LYS A 107 27.61 11.10 8.89
N ILE A 108 26.34 10.93 9.24
CA ILE A 108 25.53 12.00 9.84
C ILE A 108 26.08 12.35 11.23
N ALA A 109 26.35 11.35 12.08
CA ALA A 109 26.84 11.57 13.45
C ALA A 109 28.24 12.23 13.50
N THR A 110 29.09 11.96 12.52
CA THR A 110 30.44 12.55 12.41
C THR A 110 30.46 13.89 11.66
N GLY A 111 29.30 14.39 11.22
CA GLY A 111 29.17 15.68 10.52
C GLY A 111 29.67 15.67 9.07
N VAL A 112 30.00 14.49 8.51
CA VAL A 112 30.39 14.31 7.10
C VAL A 112 29.18 14.55 6.19
N LEU A 113 27.99 14.12 6.61
CA LEU A 113 26.73 14.41 5.94
C LEU A 113 25.89 15.37 6.77
N LYS A 114 25.39 16.43 6.13
CA LYS A 114 24.52 17.45 6.75
C LYS A 114 23.02 17.12 6.63
N ASP A 115 22.66 16.36 5.59
CA ASP A 115 21.28 15.96 5.33
C ASP A 115 21.05 14.53 5.80
N GLY A 116 20.09 14.37 6.71
CA GLY A 116 19.63 13.06 7.19
C GLY A 116 18.46 12.50 6.40
N ALA A 117 17.81 11.47 6.97
CA ALA A 117 16.57 10.92 6.44
C ALA A 117 15.50 12.02 6.32
N ARG A 118 14.86 12.10 5.14
CA ARG A 118 13.76 13.04 4.87
C ARG A 118 12.43 12.33 5.00
N LEU A 119 11.45 12.98 5.61
CA LEU A 119 10.09 12.48 5.68
C LEU A 119 9.43 12.61 4.30
N ILE A 120 8.92 11.50 3.75
CA ILE A 120 8.18 11.53 2.49
C ILE A 120 6.73 11.89 2.79
N LEU A 121 6.28 13.05 2.31
CA LEU A 121 4.89 13.48 2.42
C LEU A 121 4.23 13.58 1.05
N PRO A 122 3.21 12.74 0.76
CA PRO A 122 2.45 12.87 -0.45
C PRO A 122 1.48 14.05 -0.37
N GLY A 123 1.40 14.84 -1.44
CA GLY A 123 0.51 15.99 -1.48
C GLY A 123 0.17 16.49 -2.89
N PRO A 124 -0.77 17.44 -2.99
CA PRO A 124 -1.12 18.07 -4.24
C PRO A 124 -0.13 19.15 -4.70
N ALA A 125 0.80 19.56 -3.83
CA ALA A 125 1.84 20.53 -4.16
C ALA A 125 2.93 19.89 -5.04
N ALA A 126 3.38 20.62 -6.07
CA ALA A 126 4.46 20.18 -6.96
C ALA A 126 5.84 20.18 -6.24
N SER A 127 6.05 21.13 -5.34
CA SER A 127 7.18 21.19 -4.42
C SER A 127 6.84 22.13 -3.26
N LEU A 128 7.33 21.78 -2.08
CA LEU A 128 7.30 22.61 -0.88
C LEU A 128 8.69 22.46 -0.26
N ASP A 129 9.44 23.55 -0.17
CA ASP A 129 10.80 23.53 0.35
C ASP A 129 10.75 23.60 1.88
N VAL A 130 10.42 22.47 2.48
CA VAL A 130 10.41 22.30 3.94
C VAL A 130 11.65 21.48 4.31
N PRO A 131 12.56 22.02 5.15
CA PRO A 131 13.72 21.29 5.60
C PRO A 131 13.35 19.93 6.19
N GLY A 132 14.00 18.86 5.71
CA GLY A 132 13.76 17.50 6.20
C GLY A 132 12.51 16.81 5.64
N VAL A 133 11.78 17.42 4.71
CA VAL A 133 10.61 16.81 4.05
C VAL A 133 10.84 16.70 2.55
N LEU A 134 10.58 15.51 2.00
CA LEU A 134 10.51 15.30 0.56
C LEU A 134 9.04 15.21 0.15
N PHE A 135 8.57 16.21 -0.57
CA PHE A 135 7.23 16.19 -1.14
C PHE A 135 7.18 15.33 -2.40
N VAL A 136 6.20 14.44 -2.45
CA VAL A 136 5.95 13.59 -3.62
C VAL A 136 4.55 13.89 -4.15
N PRO A 137 4.37 14.13 -5.46
CA PRO A 137 3.05 14.30 -6.03
C PRO A 137 2.14 13.10 -5.70
N TRP A 138 0.93 13.38 -5.23
CA TRP A 138 0.00 12.36 -4.73
C TRP A 138 -0.26 11.20 -5.72
N TRP A 139 -0.29 11.49 -7.02
CA TRP A 139 -0.52 10.50 -8.06
C TRP A 139 0.68 9.57 -8.24
N ILE A 140 1.92 10.09 -8.19
CA ILE A 140 3.15 9.28 -8.19
C ILE A 140 3.13 8.36 -6.99
N TRP A 141 2.77 8.91 -5.84
CA TRP A 141 2.74 8.19 -4.58
C TRP A 141 1.75 7.01 -4.59
N ILE A 142 0.52 7.19 -5.10
CA ILE A 142 -0.46 6.10 -5.25
C ILE A 142 0.06 5.03 -6.21
N ILE A 143 0.61 5.44 -7.36
CA ILE A 143 1.11 4.50 -8.37
C ILE A 143 2.28 3.70 -7.80
N ALA A 144 3.23 4.37 -7.14
CA ALA A 144 4.39 3.73 -6.52
C ALA A 144 3.97 2.70 -5.46
N ILE A 145 3.04 3.06 -4.58
CA ILE A 145 2.53 2.13 -3.57
C ILE A 145 1.83 0.95 -4.22
N ALA A 146 0.95 1.19 -5.20
CA ALA A 146 0.26 0.10 -5.90
C ALA A 146 1.27 -0.86 -6.55
N PHE A 147 2.32 -0.32 -7.17
CA PHE A 147 3.36 -1.10 -7.83
C PHE A 147 4.19 -1.96 -6.87
N VAL A 148 4.37 -1.52 -5.62
CA VAL A 148 5.09 -2.29 -4.60
C VAL A 148 4.17 -3.29 -3.91
N ILE A 149 3.03 -2.83 -3.39
CA ILE A 149 2.17 -3.61 -2.53
C ILE A 149 1.41 -4.69 -3.30
N VAL A 150 0.92 -4.40 -4.52
CA VAL A 150 0.13 -5.39 -5.27
C VAL A 150 0.97 -6.63 -5.57
N PRO A 151 2.19 -6.54 -6.14
CA PRO A 151 3.04 -7.71 -6.33
C PRO A 151 3.46 -8.37 -5.02
N HIS A 152 3.78 -7.58 -3.98
CA HIS A 152 4.21 -8.11 -2.68
C HIS A 152 3.15 -9.03 -2.07
N GLU A 153 1.93 -8.52 -1.91
CA GLU A 153 0.82 -9.26 -1.32
C GLU A 153 0.35 -10.41 -2.22
N THR A 154 0.37 -10.20 -3.54
CA THR A 154 0.04 -11.27 -4.49
C THR A 154 1.05 -12.41 -4.38
N MET A 155 2.33 -12.11 -4.20
CA MET A 155 3.36 -13.14 -4.06
C MET A 155 3.18 -13.93 -2.77
N HIS A 156 2.88 -13.28 -1.65
CA HIS A 156 2.51 -13.95 -0.40
C HIS A 156 1.33 -14.89 -0.59
N GLY A 157 0.30 -14.45 -1.31
CA GLY A 157 -0.84 -15.28 -1.68
C GLY A 157 -0.45 -16.48 -2.55
N ILE A 158 0.37 -16.29 -3.58
CA ILE A 158 0.86 -17.37 -4.44
C ILE A 158 1.67 -18.38 -3.61
N MET A 159 2.60 -17.93 -2.77
CA MET A 159 3.42 -18.82 -1.93
C MET A 159 2.56 -19.60 -0.94
N CYS A 160 1.55 -18.97 -0.34
CA CYS A 160 0.56 -19.67 0.48
C CYS A 160 -0.09 -20.83 -0.29
N ARG A 161 -0.55 -20.60 -1.52
CA ARG A 161 -1.21 -21.65 -2.32
C ARG A 161 -0.26 -22.77 -2.74
N ILE A 162 0.98 -22.45 -3.09
CA ILE A 162 2.00 -23.44 -3.49
C ILE A 162 2.35 -24.36 -2.33
N ASP A 163 2.51 -23.79 -1.13
CA ASP A 163 2.87 -24.51 0.08
C ASP A 163 1.62 -25.02 0.84
N LYS A 164 0.46 -25.05 0.17
CA LYS A 164 -0.82 -25.60 0.65
C LYS A 164 -1.36 -24.94 1.93
N VAL A 165 -1.00 -23.69 2.18
CA VAL A 165 -1.60 -22.84 3.22
C VAL A 165 -2.88 -22.19 2.69
N ARG A 166 -3.95 -22.28 3.47
CA ARG A 166 -5.24 -21.67 3.13
C ARG A 166 -5.17 -20.15 3.33
N ILE A 167 -5.66 -19.41 2.34
CA ILE A 167 -5.91 -17.97 2.48
C ILE A 167 -7.31 -17.78 3.09
N LYS A 168 -7.40 -17.14 4.25
CA LYS A 168 -8.68 -16.84 4.95
C LYS A 168 -9.41 -15.71 4.26
N SER A 169 -8.70 -14.62 4.00
CA SER A 169 -9.23 -13.44 3.31
C SER A 169 -8.14 -12.72 2.54
N VAL A 170 -8.56 -11.89 1.60
CA VAL A 170 -7.71 -10.93 0.88
C VAL A 170 -8.41 -9.59 0.93
N GLY A 171 -7.69 -8.50 0.84
CA GLY A 171 -8.34 -7.21 1.02
C GLY A 171 -7.47 -6.03 0.75
N TRP A 172 -8.05 -4.87 1.02
CA TRP A 172 -7.32 -3.63 1.10
C TRP A 172 -7.48 -3.02 2.49
N ILE A 173 -6.46 -2.26 2.83
CA ILE A 173 -6.31 -1.54 4.08
C ILE A 173 -6.07 -0.07 3.74
N LEU A 174 -6.60 0.83 4.55
CA LEU A 174 -6.32 2.26 4.43
C LEU A 174 -5.98 2.79 5.83
N LEU A 175 -4.73 3.21 6.00
CA LEU A 175 -4.26 3.85 7.22
C LEU A 175 -4.19 5.36 6.96
N LEU A 176 -5.21 6.09 7.43
CA LEU A 176 -5.40 7.51 7.16
C LEU A 176 -5.46 7.81 5.66
N VAL A 177 -4.33 8.15 5.04
CA VAL A 177 -4.21 8.30 3.58
C VAL A 177 -3.53 7.11 2.92
N LEU A 178 -2.71 6.33 3.62
CA LEU A 178 -1.85 5.27 3.08
C LEU A 178 -2.67 4.04 2.63
N PRO A 179 -2.86 3.80 1.32
CA PRO A 179 -3.53 2.60 0.86
C PRO A 179 -2.58 1.41 0.98
N GLY A 180 -3.15 0.24 1.22
CA GLY A 180 -2.45 -1.02 1.19
C GLY A 180 -3.38 -2.15 0.74
N ALA A 181 -2.77 -3.29 0.44
CA ALA A 181 -3.45 -4.56 0.24
C ALA A 181 -2.95 -5.53 1.30
N PHE A 182 -3.68 -6.62 1.53
CA PHE A 182 -3.19 -7.70 2.36
C PHE A 182 -3.74 -9.05 1.89
N VAL A 183 -2.95 -10.09 2.10
CA VAL A 183 -3.39 -11.49 2.06
C VAL A 183 -3.29 -12.09 3.46
N GLU A 184 -4.39 -12.64 3.96
CA GLU A 184 -4.46 -13.22 5.31
C GLU A 184 -4.33 -14.75 5.24
N PRO A 185 -3.15 -15.34 5.55
CA PRO A 185 -2.98 -16.78 5.63
C PRO A 185 -3.68 -17.37 6.86
N ASP A 186 -3.94 -18.67 6.83
CA ASP A 186 -4.37 -19.40 8.02
C ASP A 186 -3.17 -19.64 8.94
N GLU A 187 -3.02 -18.77 9.94
CA GLU A 187 -1.96 -18.81 10.96
C GLU A 187 -1.72 -20.22 11.53
N LYS A 188 -2.79 -20.95 11.89
CA LYS A 188 -2.66 -22.32 12.46
C LYS A 188 -2.04 -23.30 11.48
N GLN A 189 -2.26 -23.10 10.18
CA GLN A 189 -1.64 -23.91 9.14
C GLN A 189 -0.20 -23.45 8.90
N LEU A 190 0.04 -22.13 8.82
CA LEU A 190 1.34 -21.54 8.59
C LEU A 190 2.34 -21.89 9.71
N GLU A 191 1.89 -21.88 10.96
CA GLU A 191 2.69 -22.27 12.14
C GLU A 191 3.22 -23.71 12.06
N LYS A 192 2.42 -24.61 11.47
CA LYS A 192 2.78 -26.03 11.29
C LYS A 192 3.69 -26.27 10.09
N GLN A 193 3.91 -25.27 9.23
CA GLN A 193 4.77 -25.40 8.06
C GLN A 193 6.25 -25.32 8.41
N SER A 194 7.07 -25.78 7.47
CA SER A 194 8.53 -25.69 7.54
C SER A 194 9.01 -24.22 7.64
N ARG A 195 10.21 -24.01 8.18
CA ARG A 195 10.84 -22.68 8.21
C ARG A 195 10.97 -22.06 6.82
N LYS A 196 11.24 -22.87 5.79
CA LYS A 196 11.32 -22.41 4.40
C LYS A 196 10.02 -21.79 3.91
N THR A 197 8.89 -22.39 4.21
CA THR A 197 7.57 -21.87 3.85
C THR A 197 7.28 -20.56 4.58
N LYS A 198 7.61 -20.49 5.88
CA LYS A 198 7.43 -19.27 6.69
C LYS A 198 8.28 -18.09 6.25
N MET A 199 9.37 -18.31 5.54
CA MET A 199 10.20 -17.23 4.97
C MET A 199 9.71 -16.76 3.61
N ARG A 200 8.92 -17.59 2.90
CA ARG A 200 8.42 -17.30 1.55
C ARG A 200 7.07 -16.59 1.55
N VAL A 201 6.33 -16.72 2.64
CA VAL A 201 5.07 -16.03 2.97
C VAL A 201 5.39 -14.93 3.96
#